data_AF-A0A7C2G2R6-F1
#
_entry.id   AF-A0A7C2G2R6-F1
#
_cell.length_a   1.000
_cell.length_b   1.000
_cell.length_c   1.000
_cell.angle_alpha   90.00
_cell.angle_beta   90.00
_cell.angle_gamma   90.00
#
_symmetry.space_group_name_H-M   'P 1'
#
loop_
_entity.id
_entity.type
_entity.pdbx_description
1 polymer ?
#
loop_
_entity_poly.entity_id
_entity_poly.type
_entity_poly.pdbx_seq_one_letter_code
_entity_poly.pdbx_strand_id
1 'polypeptide(L)'
;MDLYGRPWRVERPLGTVGRVEVSRYETPTGVRLRLRDREGKAEAFLDPLELEGLTRARYKPVPALPLATGDGAEQAAEAWRTWGELSERLQNEFALVAVALVGTEGLLVRDMNAGLAVLLSPREVEILLRVRHMDLAPLVDTSDLVALPEPDVDEE
;
A
#
# COMPACT_ATOMS: atom_id res chain seq x y z
N MET A 1 -5.96 22.68 -13.52
CA MET A 1 -6.17 23.30 -12.21
C MET A 1 -7.53 22.84 -11.70
N ASP A 2 -7.74 22.72 -10.40
CA ASP A 2 -9.07 22.54 -9.81
C ASP A 2 -9.86 23.87 -9.81
N LEU A 3 -11.08 23.86 -9.26
CA LEU A 3 -11.94 25.05 -9.14
C LEU A 3 -11.33 26.18 -8.30
N TYR A 4 -10.24 25.92 -7.57
CA TYR A 4 -9.54 26.86 -6.69
C TYR A 4 -8.15 27.24 -7.21
N GLY A 5 -7.83 26.92 -8.47
CA GLY A 5 -6.56 27.27 -9.08
C GLY A 5 -5.37 26.42 -8.59
N ARG A 6 -5.62 25.33 -7.86
CA ARG A 6 -4.56 24.40 -7.43
C ARG A 6 -4.26 23.41 -8.55
N PRO A 7 -3.05 22.81 -8.59
CA PRO A 7 -2.78 21.71 -9.49
C PRO A 7 -3.83 20.62 -9.24
N TRP A 8 -4.53 20.21 -10.30
CA TRP A 8 -5.52 19.13 -10.19
C TRP A 8 -4.86 17.78 -9.88
N ARG A 9 -3.54 17.71 -10.02
CA ARG A 9 -2.67 16.62 -9.57
C ARG A 9 -1.31 17.17 -9.14
N VAL A 10 -0.73 16.54 -8.14
CA VAL A 10 0.67 16.76 -7.72
C VAL A 10 1.38 15.42 -7.74
N GLU A 11 2.50 15.36 -8.47
CA GLU A 11 3.32 14.15 -8.54
C GLU A 11 4.72 14.45 -8.01
N ARG A 12 5.22 13.59 -7.13
CA ARG A 12 6.59 13.66 -6.62
C ARG A 12 7.30 12.32 -6.83
N PRO A 13 8.35 12.27 -7.66
CA PRO A 13 9.16 11.07 -7.83
C PRO A 13 9.78 10.65 -6.50
N LEU A 14 9.71 9.35 -6.19
CA LEU A 14 10.44 8.74 -5.09
C LEU A 14 11.72 8.05 -5.61
N GLY A 15 11.64 7.44 -6.80
CA GLY A 15 12.77 6.78 -7.45
C GLY A 15 12.31 5.59 -8.27
N THR A 16 13.13 4.53 -8.33
CA THR A 16 12.83 3.35 -9.14
C THR A 16 13.21 2.05 -8.43
N VAL A 17 12.39 1.01 -8.61
CA VAL A 17 12.69 -0.36 -8.19
C VAL A 17 12.72 -1.24 -9.44
N GLY A 18 13.90 -1.79 -9.77
CA GLY A 18 14.16 -2.39 -11.08
C GLY A 18 13.77 -1.45 -12.22
N ARG A 19 12.81 -1.88 -13.05
CA ARG A 19 12.27 -1.08 -14.17
C ARG A 19 10.99 -0.31 -13.84
N VAL A 20 10.52 -0.33 -12.59
CA VAL A 20 9.30 0.38 -12.19
C VAL A 20 9.67 1.70 -11.54
N GLU A 21 9.14 2.79 -12.09
CA GLU A 21 9.18 4.11 -11.49
C GLU A 21 8.13 4.21 -10.40
N VAL A 22 8.52 4.77 -9.26
CA VAL A 22 7.68 4.92 -8.08
C VAL A 22 7.56 6.40 -7.76
N SER A 23 6.33 6.88 -7.69
CA SER A 23 6.05 8.28 -7.32
C SER A 23 4.86 8.39 -6.40
N ARG A 24 4.87 9.41 -5.56
CA ARG A 24 3.68 9.86 -4.85
C ARG A 24 2.81 10.62 -5.83
N TYR A 25 1.55 10.23 -5.93
CA TYR A 25 0.57 10.82 -6.83
C TYR A 25 -0.64 11.30 -6.04
N GLU A 26 -0.84 12.60 -5.98
CA GLU A 26 -1.94 13.22 -5.24
C GLU A 26 -2.96 13.85 -6.19
N THR A 27 -4.22 13.59 -5.92
CA THR A 27 -5.39 14.13 -6.62
C THR A 27 -6.38 14.68 -5.59
N PRO A 28 -7.41 15.43 -6.00
CA PRO A 28 -8.48 15.84 -5.10
C PRO A 28 -9.17 14.68 -4.36
N THR A 29 -9.15 13.47 -4.95
CA THR A 29 -9.73 12.26 -4.33
C THR A 29 -8.78 11.56 -3.35
N GLY A 30 -7.57 12.07 -3.16
CA GLY A 30 -6.60 11.53 -2.22
C GLY A 30 -5.23 11.23 -2.83
N VAL A 31 -4.33 10.79 -1.96
CA VAL A 31 -2.96 10.39 -2.27
C VAL A 31 -2.90 8.91 -2.63
N ARG A 32 -2.07 8.55 -3.60
CA ARG A 32 -1.78 7.19 -4.04
C ARG A 32 -0.28 7.03 -4.30
N LEU A 33 0.21 5.80 -4.25
CA LEU A 33 1.49 5.41 -4.82
C LEU A 33 1.26 5.07 -6.29
N ARG A 34 1.90 5.80 -7.19
CA ARG A 34 1.91 5.50 -8.62
C ARG A 34 3.10 4.61 -8.92
N LEU A 35 2.82 3.51 -9.59
CA LEU A 35 3.80 2.58 -10.16
C LEU A 35 3.70 2.67 -11.67
N ARG A 36 4.82 2.88 -12.36
CA ARG A 36 4.85 2.95 -13.82
C ARG A 36 6.02 2.15 -14.37
N ASP A 37 5.76 1.26 -15.32
CA ASP A 37 6.82 0.62 -16.09
C ASP A 37 7.62 1.67 -16.86
N ARG A 38 8.96 1.63 -16.83
CA ARG A 38 9.84 2.62 -17.50
C ARG A 38 9.62 2.74 -19.00
N GLU A 39 9.12 1.69 -19.67
CA GLU A 39 8.79 1.73 -21.09
C GLU A 39 7.38 2.31 -21.34
N GLY A 40 6.66 2.71 -20.29
CA GLY A 40 5.34 3.30 -20.33
C GLY A 40 4.22 2.32 -20.68
N LYS A 41 4.49 1.00 -20.61
CA LYS A 41 3.56 -0.04 -21.07
C LYS A 41 2.44 -0.36 -20.06
N ALA A 42 2.69 -0.13 -18.79
CA ALA A 42 1.75 -0.41 -17.70
C ALA A 42 1.90 0.60 -16.57
N GLU A 43 0.79 0.86 -15.89
CA GLU A 43 0.71 1.78 -14.77
C GLU A 43 -0.34 1.28 -13.78
N ALA A 44 -0.05 1.45 -12.49
CA ALA A 44 -0.97 1.17 -11.40
C ALA A 44 -0.93 2.33 -10.38
N PHE A 45 -2.05 2.53 -9.70
CA PHE A 45 -2.18 3.49 -8.62
C PHE A 45 -2.70 2.75 -7.40
N LEU A 46 -1.90 2.70 -6.34
CA LEU A 46 -2.23 2.03 -5.10
C LEU A 46 -2.58 3.08 -4.05
N ASP A 47 -3.79 3.04 -3.55
CA ASP A 47 -4.19 3.84 -2.40
C ASP A 47 -3.57 3.29 -1.09
N PRO A 48 -3.57 4.09 -0.01
CA PRO A 48 -3.02 3.67 1.28
C PRO A 48 -3.61 2.37 1.84
N LEU A 49 -4.88 2.07 1.55
CA LEU A 49 -5.57 0.88 2.04
C LEU A 49 -5.13 -0.37 1.26
N GLU A 50 -4.95 -0.27 -0.05
CA GLU A 50 -4.37 -1.33 -0.87
C GLU A 50 -2.92 -1.65 -0.45
N LEU A 51 -2.14 -0.61 -0.13
CA LEU A 51 -0.78 -0.75 0.38
C LEU A 51 -0.74 -1.41 1.77
N GLU A 52 -1.66 -1.03 2.65
CA GLU A 52 -1.85 -1.69 3.94
C GLU A 52 -2.17 -3.18 3.74
N GLY A 53 -3.05 -3.50 2.78
CA GLY A 53 -3.41 -4.86 2.40
C GLY A 53 -2.20 -5.75 2.04
N LEU A 54 -1.17 -5.18 1.41
CA LEU A 54 0.08 -5.91 1.10
C LEU A 54 0.80 -6.42 2.36
N THR A 55 0.71 -5.69 3.47
CA THR A 55 1.31 -6.11 4.75
C THR A 55 0.52 -7.23 5.42
N ARG A 56 -0.74 -7.44 5.01
CA ARG A 56 -1.69 -8.43 5.54
C ARG A 56 -1.95 -9.61 4.61
N ALA A 57 -1.37 -9.61 3.41
CA ALA A 57 -1.56 -10.65 2.37
C ALA A 57 -1.19 -12.08 2.82
N ARG A 58 -0.74 -12.27 4.06
CA ARG A 58 -0.69 -13.55 4.79
C ARG A 58 -2.03 -14.32 4.83
N TYR A 59 -3.18 -13.65 4.65
CA TYR A 59 -4.52 -14.25 4.86
C TYR A 59 -5.39 -14.44 3.60
N LYS A 60 -4.98 -13.86 2.47
CA LYS A 60 -5.63 -14.12 1.17
C LYS A 60 -4.55 -14.04 0.09
N PRO A 61 -4.27 -15.13 -0.63
CA PRO A 61 -3.26 -15.10 -1.67
C PRO A 61 -3.71 -14.10 -2.73
N VAL A 62 -3.00 -12.99 -2.89
CA VAL A 62 -2.88 -12.36 -4.20
C VAL A 62 -2.17 -13.43 -5.03
N PRO A 63 -2.84 -14.11 -5.99
CA PRO A 63 -2.28 -15.32 -6.61
C PRO A 63 -0.94 -15.10 -7.32
N ALA A 64 -0.58 -13.83 -7.55
CA ALA A 64 0.64 -13.41 -8.20
C ALA A 64 1.79 -13.03 -7.24
N LEU A 65 1.54 -12.75 -5.96
CA LEU A 65 2.60 -12.41 -5.00
C LEU A 65 3.06 -13.66 -4.22
N PRO A 66 4.37 -13.89 -4.06
CA PRO A 66 4.87 -15.01 -3.29
C PRO A 66 4.47 -14.88 -1.81
N LEU A 67 4.27 -16.02 -1.14
CA LEU A 67 4.03 -16.05 0.29
C LEU A 67 5.23 -15.45 1.02
N ALA A 68 4.99 -14.55 1.97
CA ALA A 68 6.03 -14.03 2.85
C ALA A 68 6.66 -15.20 3.62
N THR A 69 7.94 -15.45 3.38
CA THR A 69 8.74 -16.38 4.21
C THR A 69 9.02 -15.73 5.57
N GLY A 70 9.36 -16.53 6.59
CA GLY A 70 9.78 -15.97 7.89
C GLY A 70 10.92 -14.95 7.75
N ASP A 71 11.82 -15.20 6.81
CA ASP A 71 12.93 -14.30 6.45
C ASP A 71 12.44 -12.96 5.88
N GLY A 72 11.28 -12.92 5.21
CA GLY A 72 10.73 -11.70 4.62
C GLY A 72 10.31 -10.66 5.67
N ALA A 73 9.77 -11.12 6.80
CA ALA A 73 9.42 -10.24 7.92
C ALA A 73 10.67 -9.65 8.59
N GLU A 74 11.71 -10.47 8.77
CA GLU A 74 12.99 -10.02 9.31
C GLU A 74 13.69 -9.03 8.37
N GLN A 75 13.70 -9.32 7.06
CA GLN A 75 14.21 -8.40 6.03
C GLN A 75 13.47 -7.07 6.03
N ALA A 76 12.14 -7.08 6.12
CA ALA A 76 11.35 -5.86 6.20
C ALA A 76 11.62 -5.05 7.48
N ALA A 77 11.81 -5.73 8.61
CA ALA A 77 12.17 -5.08 9.88
C ALA A 77 13.56 -4.42 9.81
N GLU A 78 14.55 -5.11 9.23
CA GLU A 78 15.90 -4.58 9.06
C GLU A 78 15.94 -3.41 8.06
N ALA A 79 15.24 -3.56 6.93
CA ALA A 79 15.06 -2.47 5.98
C ALA A 79 14.40 -1.25 6.63
N TRP A 80 13.40 -1.47 7.51
CA TRP A 80 12.76 -0.37 8.23
C TRP A 80 13.71 0.37 9.17
N ARG A 81 14.58 -0.35 9.91
CA ARG A 81 15.59 0.29 10.76
C ARG A 81 16.52 1.21 9.98
N THR A 82 16.83 0.84 8.75
CA THR A 82 17.79 1.57 7.89
C THR A 82 17.12 2.70 7.10
N TRP A 83 15.95 2.46 6.52
CA TRP A 83 15.33 3.34 5.52
C TRP A 83 14.06 4.03 6.02
N GLY A 84 13.55 3.69 7.21
CA GLY A 84 12.27 4.18 7.72
C GLY A 84 12.21 5.70 7.90
N GLU A 85 13.33 6.35 8.22
CA GLU A 85 13.40 7.81 8.32
C GLU A 85 13.30 8.52 6.97
N LEU A 86 13.66 7.82 5.87
CA LEU A 86 13.58 8.31 4.49
C LEU A 86 12.25 7.93 3.82
N SER A 87 11.32 7.35 4.60
CA SER A 87 10.05 6.89 4.07
C SER A 87 9.09 8.04 3.74
N GLU A 88 8.27 7.82 2.72
CA GLU A 88 7.14 8.66 2.40
C GLU A 88 5.88 8.16 3.08
N ARG A 89 5.13 9.08 3.70
CA ARG A 89 3.85 8.75 4.36
C ARG A 89 2.68 8.98 3.41
N LEU A 90 1.83 7.97 3.29
CA LEU A 90 0.59 8.01 2.52
C LEU A 90 -0.57 7.71 3.46
N GLN A 91 -1.60 8.54 3.42
CA GLN A 91 -2.75 8.44 4.32
C GLN A 91 -4.05 8.74 3.58
N ASN A 92 -5.08 7.95 3.88
CA ASN A 92 -6.47 8.26 3.56
C ASN A 92 -7.32 8.10 4.84
N GLU A 93 -8.65 8.06 4.69
CA GLU A 93 -9.57 7.93 5.83
C GLU A 93 -9.53 6.55 6.52
N PHE A 94 -8.95 5.53 5.87
CA PHE A 94 -8.95 4.14 6.36
C PHE A 94 -7.56 3.64 6.78
N ALA A 95 -6.49 4.17 6.20
CA ALA A 95 -5.16 3.60 6.32
C ALA A 95 -4.06 4.68 6.40
N LEU A 96 -3.00 4.36 7.15
CA LEU A 96 -1.77 5.13 7.23
C LEU A 96 -0.58 4.20 6.99
N VAL A 97 0.14 4.43 5.90
CA VAL A 97 1.30 3.62 5.51
C VAL A 97 2.54 4.48 5.28
N ALA A 98 3.70 3.88 5.53
CA ALA A 98 4.98 4.42 5.12
C ALA A 98 5.56 3.58 4.00
N VAL A 99 6.09 4.22 2.96
CA VAL A 99 6.76 3.57 1.83
C VAL A 99 8.18 4.07 1.69
N ALA A 100 9.15 3.18 1.49
CA ALA A 100 10.54 3.55 1.31
C ALA A 100 11.19 2.73 0.19
N LEU A 101 12.10 3.36 -0.54
CA LEU A 101 12.94 2.65 -1.50
C LEU A 101 14.17 2.09 -0.79
N VAL A 102 14.39 0.79 -0.94
CA VAL A 102 15.60 0.10 -0.48
C VAL A 102 16.56 0.03 -1.66
N GLY A 103 17.18 1.17 -1.98
CA GLY A 103 17.94 1.35 -3.21
C GLY A 103 17.08 1.12 -4.46
N THR A 104 17.63 0.42 -5.46
CA THR A 104 16.89 -0.04 -6.65
C THR A 104 16.27 -1.43 -6.50
N GLU A 105 16.50 -2.07 -5.35
CA GLU A 105 16.30 -3.50 -5.15
C GLU A 105 15.01 -3.83 -4.39
N GLY A 106 14.35 -2.85 -3.80
CA GLY A 106 13.08 -3.12 -3.16
C GLY A 106 12.22 -1.91 -2.83
N LEU A 107 10.94 -2.20 -2.66
CA LEU A 107 9.94 -1.28 -2.13
C LEU A 107 9.50 -1.79 -0.75
N LEU A 108 9.88 -1.08 0.30
CA LEU A 108 9.40 -1.33 1.65
C LEU A 108 8.04 -0.65 1.82
N VAL A 109 7.05 -1.39 2.32
CA VAL A 109 5.74 -0.88 2.73
C VAL A 109 5.51 -1.26 4.18
N ARG A 110 5.13 -0.29 5.01
CA ARG A 110 4.83 -0.49 6.43
C ARG A 110 3.46 0.06 6.77
N ASP A 111 2.62 -0.78 7.35
CA ASP A 111 1.40 -0.38 8.06
C ASP A 111 1.83 0.31 9.36
N MET A 112 1.52 1.60 9.48
CA MET A 112 1.92 2.40 10.64
C MET A 112 1.02 2.16 11.85
N ASN A 113 -0.18 1.60 11.65
CA ASN A 113 -1.13 1.28 12.72
C ASN A 113 -0.80 -0.09 13.32
N ALA A 114 -0.64 -1.13 12.50
CA ALA A 114 -0.35 -2.49 12.96
C ALA A 114 1.15 -2.74 13.20
N GLY A 115 2.02 -1.88 12.68
CA GLY A 115 3.48 -2.05 12.75
C GLY A 115 4.02 -3.18 11.86
N LEU A 116 3.18 -3.75 10.99
CA LEU A 116 3.55 -4.78 10.03
C LEU A 116 4.26 -4.16 8.82
N ALA A 117 5.23 -4.87 8.26
CA ALA A 117 5.96 -4.42 7.10
C ALA A 117 6.21 -5.56 6.11
N VAL A 118 6.30 -5.20 4.84
CA VAL A 118 6.68 -6.08 3.74
C VAL A 118 7.74 -5.39 2.87
N LEU A 119 8.75 -6.16 2.47
CA LEU A 119 9.73 -5.72 1.48
C LEU A 119 9.44 -6.43 0.16
N LEU A 120 9.08 -5.67 -0.86
CA LEU A 120 8.78 -6.18 -2.18
C LEU A 120 10.02 -6.10 -3.06
N SER A 121 10.40 -7.23 -3.65
CA SER A 121 11.44 -7.31 -4.67
C SER A 121 11.02 -6.62 -5.98
N PRO A 122 11.94 -6.36 -6.93
CA PRO A 122 11.59 -5.71 -8.19
C PRO A 122 10.56 -6.50 -8.99
N ARG A 123 10.63 -7.84 -8.95
CA ARG A 123 9.66 -8.72 -9.60
C ARG A 123 8.27 -8.59 -8.99
N GLU A 124 8.17 -8.46 -7.67
CA GLU A 124 6.88 -8.26 -6.99
C GLU A 124 6.28 -6.89 -7.28
N VAL A 125 7.10 -5.84 -7.32
CA VAL A 125 6.65 -4.50 -7.73
C VAL A 125 6.14 -4.52 -9.18
N GLU A 126 6.78 -5.25 -10.09
CA GLU A 126 6.27 -5.44 -11.46
C GLU A 126 4.95 -6.18 -11.52
N ILE A 127 4.73 -7.15 -10.63
CA ILE A 127 3.44 -7.86 -10.53
C ILE A 127 2.32 -6.89 -10.14
N LEU A 128 2.58 -5.94 -9.23
CA LEU A 128 1.60 -4.94 -8.80
C LEU A 128 1.04 -4.10 -9.95
N LEU A 129 1.79 -3.92 -11.04
CA LEU A 129 1.30 -3.25 -12.25
C LEU A 129 0.10 -3.95 -12.92
N ARG A 130 -0.21 -5.19 -12.51
CA ARG A 130 -1.29 -6.02 -13.05
C ARG A 130 -2.35 -6.40 -12.01
N VAL A 131 -2.14 -6.02 -10.76
CA VAL A 131 -3.04 -6.35 -9.66
C VAL A 131 -4.23 -5.39 -9.67
N ARG A 132 -5.44 -5.89 -9.37
CA ARG A 132 -6.65 -5.06 -9.28
C ARG A 132 -6.92 -4.72 -7.82
N HIS A 133 -7.66 -3.63 -7.60
CA HIS A 133 -8.06 -3.18 -6.27
C HIS A 133 -8.66 -4.30 -5.40
N MET A 134 -9.58 -5.10 -5.96
CA MET A 134 -10.22 -6.20 -5.23
C MET A 134 -9.27 -7.31 -4.77
N ASP A 135 -8.08 -7.39 -5.35
CA ASP A 135 -7.07 -8.36 -4.97
C ASP A 135 -6.29 -7.89 -3.72
N LEU A 136 -6.27 -6.58 -3.43
CA LEU A 136 -5.49 -5.95 -2.36
C LEU A 136 -6.34 -5.31 -1.26
N ALA A 137 -7.58 -4.95 -1.57
CA ALA A 137 -8.50 -4.43 -0.58
C ALA A 137 -8.65 -5.47 0.54
N PRO A 138 -8.51 -5.07 1.82
CA PRO A 138 -9.01 -5.92 2.88
C PRO A 138 -10.47 -6.18 2.55
N LEU A 139 -10.86 -7.44 2.37
CA LEU A 139 -12.25 -7.78 2.57
C LEU A 139 -12.52 -7.35 4.00
N VAL A 140 -13.14 -6.18 4.17
CA VAL A 140 -13.84 -5.89 5.39
C VAL A 140 -14.83 -7.04 5.47
N ASP A 141 -14.56 -7.99 6.36
CA ASP A 141 -15.57 -8.94 6.74
C ASP A 141 -16.59 -8.12 7.53
N THR A 142 -17.53 -7.50 6.81
CA THR A 142 -18.61 -6.73 7.42
C THR A 142 -19.53 -7.63 8.26
N SER A 143 -19.33 -8.95 8.23
CA SER A 143 -20.09 -9.90 9.05
C SER A 143 -19.90 -9.65 10.54
N ASP A 144 -18.76 -9.13 10.99
CA ASP A 144 -18.52 -8.78 12.40
C ASP A 144 -18.91 -7.32 12.75
N LEU A 145 -19.20 -6.47 11.75
CA LEU A 145 -19.66 -5.10 11.95
C LEU A 145 -21.20 -4.98 12.00
N VAL A 146 -21.92 -6.07 11.72
CA VAL A 146 -23.40 -6.14 11.80
C VAL A 146 -23.81 -7.26 12.78
N ALA A 147 -23.30 -7.20 14.00
CA ALA A 147 -23.85 -7.97 15.12
C ALA A 147 -23.42 -7.38 16.48
N LEU A 148 -23.64 -6.08 16.69
CA LEU A 148 -24.00 -5.66 18.04
C LEU A 148 -25.52 -5.80 18.11
N PRO A 149 -26.09 -6.87 18.71
CA PRO A 149 -27.46 -6.79 19.14
C PRO A 149 -27.55 -5.57 20.05
N GLU A 150 -28.36 -4.59 19.67
CA GLU A 150 -28.86 -3.63 20.65
C GLU A 150 -29.36 -4.45 21.84
N PRO A 151 -28.95 -4.16 23.08
CA PRO A 151 -29.59 -4.81 24.21
C PRO A 151 -31.08 -4.49 24.09
N ASP A 152 -31.92 -5.52 24.03
CA ASP A 152 -33.36 -5.35 24.19
C ASP A 152 -33.57 -4.69 25.55
N VAL A 153 -33.87 -3.38 25.53
CA VAL A 153 -34.29 -2.64 26.72
C VAL A 153 -35.82 -2.67 26.75
N ASP A 154 -36.37 -3.87 26.90
CA ASP A 154 -37.77 -4.09 27.27
C ASP A 154 -37.74 -4.87 28.59
N GLU A 155 -37.79 -4.19 29.74
CA GLU A 155 -39.00 -3.81 30.49
C GLU A 155 -39.32 -4.84 31.60
N GLU A 156 -39.32 -4.33 32.85
CA GLU A 156 -39.63 -4.92 34.19
C GLU A 156 -38.50 -5.53 35.05
#